data_AF-A0A521TC85-F1
#
_entry.id   AF-A0A521TC85-F1
#
_cell.length_a   1.000
_cell.length_b   1.000
_cell.length_c   1.000
_cell.angle_alpha   90.00
_cell.angle_beta   90.00
_cell.angle_gamma   90.00
#
_symmetry.space_group_name_H-M   'P 1'
#
loop_
_entity.id
_entity.type
_entity.pdbx_description
1 polymer ?
#
loop_
_entity_poly.entity_id
_entity_poly.type
_entity_poly.pdbx_seq_one_letter_code
_entity_poly.pdbx_strand_id
1 'polypeptide(L)' 'MVRKAAAHYQHPLALVESARIGAGTRIWAFAHVMKGAHIGRDCNIGDHAFV' A
#
# COMPACT_ATOMS: atom_id res chain seq x y z
N MET A 1 12.71 21.03 -5.03
CA MET A 1 13.09 19.62 -4.84
C MET A 1 12.20 19.02 -3.75
N VAL A 2 11.04 18.43 -4.08
CA VAL A 2 10.11 17.90 -3.07
C VAL A 2 10.49 16.44 -2.80
N ARG A 3 10.89 16.14 -1.56
CA ARG A 3 11.11 14.77 -1.08
C ARG A 3 9.77 14.04 -1.07
N LYS A 4 9.62 12.99 -1.88
CA LYS A 4 8.48 12.08 -1.84
C LYS A 4 8.61 11.24 -0.57
N ALA A 5 8.01 11.68 0.53
CA ALA A 5 7.80 10.80 1.67
C ALA A 5 6.96 9.61 1.19
N ALA A 6 7.38 8.38 1.49
CA ALA A 6 6.54 7.22 1.24
C ALA A 6 5.26 7.40 2.05
N ALA A 7 4.11 7.55 1.37
CA ALA A 7 2.84 7.83 2.03
C ALA A 7 2.37 6.64 2.90
N HIS A 8 2.84 5.43 2.63
CA HIS A 8 2.40 4.21 3.28
C HIS A 8 3.60 3.33 3.67
N TYR A 9 3.35 2.43 4.60
CA TYR A 9 4.23 1.31 4.88
C TYR A 9 3.85 0.13 3.98
N GLN A 10 4.84 -0.43 3.29
CA GLN A 10 4.71 -1.68 2.55
C GLN A 10 5.70 -2.69 3.13
N HIS A 11 5.20 -3.86 3.53
CA HIS A 11 6.06 -4.97 3.91
C HIS A 11 6.90 -5.42 2.68
N PRO A 12 8.18 -5.81 2.83
CA PRO A 12 9.02 -6.21 1.70
C PRO A 12 8.49 -7.38 0.84
N LEU A 13 7.60 -8.19 1.42
CA LEU A 13 6.95 -9.34 0.76
C LEU A 13 5.54 -9.03 0.21
N ALA A 14 5.09 -7.78 0.29
CA ALA A 14 3.85 -7.35 -0.35
C ALA A 14 4.08 -7.07 -1.84
N LEU A 15 3.13 -7.45 -2.70
CA LEU A 15 3.12 -7.08 -4.11
C LEU A 15 2.21 -5.88 -4.31
N VAL A 16 2.79 -4.69 -4.47
CA VAL A 16 2.04 -3.42 -4.55
C VAL A 16 2.30 -2.74 -5.90
N GLU A 17 1.28 -2.75 -6.75
CA GLU A 17 1.33 -2.16 -8.09
C GLU A 17 0.54 -0.84 -8.20
N SER A 18 -0.23 -0.48 -7.17
CA SER A 18 -0.99 0.77 -7.15
C SER A 18 -0.13 1.99 -6.79
N ALA A 19 -0.34 3.08 -7.53
CA ALA A 19 0.24 4.39 -7.23
C ALA A 19 -0.62 5.26 -6.29
N ARG A 20 -1.84 4.81 -5.95
CA ARG A 20 -2.84 5.59 -5.20
C ARG A 20 -3.12 4.96 -3.85
N ILE A 21 -2.21 5.18 -2.92
CA ILE A 21 -2.30 4.69 -1.54
C ILE A 21 -2.18 5.89 -0.61
N GLY A 22 -3.22 6.12 0.20
CA GLY A 22 -3.29 7.24 1.13
C GLY A 22 -2.27 7.14 2.28
N ALA A 23 -2.04 8.28 2.92
CA ALA A 23 -1.10 8.42 4.02
C ALA A 23 -1.45 7.49 5.19
N GLY A 24 -0.46 6.97 5.92
CA GLY A 24 -0.68 6.17 7.13
C GLY A 24 -1.16 4.74 6.87
N THR A 25 -1.38 4.36 5.60
CA THR A 25 -1.77 3.00 5.24
C THR A 25 -0.62 2.02 5.48
N ARG A 26 -0.96 0.82 5.96
CA ARG A 26 -0.03 -0.30 6.16
C ARG A 26 -0.47 -1.49 5.32
N ILE A 27 0.47 -2.07 4.58
CA ILE A 27 0.27 -3.24 3.72
C ILE A 27 1.21 -4.35 4.21
N TRP A 28 0.62 -5.47 4.61
CA TRP A 28 1.34 -6.58 5.24
C TRP A 28 1.80 -7.65 4.24
N ALA A 29 2.44 -8.72 4.75
CA ALA A 29 3.13 -9.69 3.92
C ALA A 29 2.15 -10.44 3.00
N PHE A 30 2.59 -10.72 1.78
CA PHE A 30 1.81 -11.49 0.79
C PHE A 30 0.48 -10.86 0.37
N ALA A 31 0.19 -9.62 0.78
CA ALA A 31 -0.89 -8.86 0.19
C ALA A 31 -0.56 -8.51 -1.26
N HIS A 32 -1.54 -8.58 -2.15
CA HIS A 32 -1.45 -8.14 -3.54
C HIS A 32 -2.41 -6.98 -3.78
N VAL A 33 -1.86 -5.79 -4.01
CA VAL A 33 -2.60 -4.58 -4.37
C VAL A 33 -2.40 -4.29 -5.85
N MET A 34 -3.44 -4.53 -6.64
CA MET A 34 -3.43 -4.46 -8.09
C MET A 34 -3.24 -3.02 -8.60
N LYS A 35 -2.66 -2.92 -9.79
CA LYS A 35 -2.59 -1.66 -10.54
C LYS A 35 -3.99 -1.07 -10.68
N GLY A 36 -4.12 0.20 -10.30
CA GLY A 36 -5.37 0.94 -10.44
C GLY A 36 -6.24 0.98 -9.18
N ALA A 37 -5.98 0.16 -8.16
CA ALA A 37 -6.67 0.26 -6.87
C ALA A 37 -6.53 1.67 -6.26
N HIS A 38 -7.56 2.15 -5.56
CA HIS A 38 -7.52 3.40 -4.80
C HIS A 38 -7.69 3.08 -3.33
N ILE A 39 -6.62 3.21 -2.55
CA ILE A 39 -6.65 2.97 -1.11
C ILE A 39 -6.66 4.31 -0.39
N GLY A 40 -7.58 4.44 0.58
CA GLY A 40 -7.69 5.62 1.43
C GLY A 40 -6.49 5.82 2.36
N ARG A 41 -6.62 6.79 3.27
CA ARG A 41 -5.66 7.00 4.37
C ARG A 41 -5.95 6.05 5.53
N ASP A 42 -4.93 5.77 6.33
CA ASP A 42 -5.02 5.02 7.59
C ASP A 42 -5.63 3.60 7.44
N CYS A 43 -5.53 3.00 6.25
CA CYS A 43 -6.00 1.64 6.01
C CYS A 43 -5.00 0.60 6.54
N ASN A 44 -5.52 -0.59 6.84
CA ASN A 44 -4.71 -1.74 7.27
C ASN A 44 -5.02 -2.95 6.37
N ILE A 45 -4.17 -3.22 5.37
CA ILE A 45 -4.32 -4.34 4.43
C ILE A 45 -3.56 -5.54 4.99
N GLY A 46 -4.31 -6.48 5.56
CA GLY A 46 -3.80 -7.69 6.22
C GLY A 46 -3.07 -8.66 5.29
N ASP A 47 -2.38 -9.62 5.89
CA ASP A 47 -1.65 -10.64 5.16
C ASP A 47 -2.56 -11.40 4.19
N HIS A 48 -2.02 -11.77 3.03
CA HIS A 48 -2.74 -12.51 1.96
C HIS A 48 -4.00 -11.83 1.39
N ALA A 49 -4.24 -10.55 1.68
CA ALA A 49 -5.35 -9.82 1.07
C ALA A 49 -5.10 -9.56 -0.43
N PHE A 50 -6.16 -9.63 -1.24
CA PHE A 50 -6.16 -9.25 -2.65
C PHE A 50 -7.06 -8.03 -2.85
N VAL A 51 -6.52 -6.95 -3.42
CA VAL A 51 -7.17 -5.64 -3.58
C VAL A 51 -7.01 -5.11 -4.99
#